data_AF-A0A0K1EBB2-F1
#
_entry.id   AF-A0A0K1EBB2-F1
#
_cell.length_a   1.000
_cell.length_b   1.000
_cell.length_c   1.000
_cell.angle_alpha   90.00
_cell.angle_beta   90.00
_cell.angle_gamma   90.00
#
_symmetry.space_group_name_H-M   'P 1'
#
loop_
_entity.id
_entity.type
_entity.pdbx_description
1 polymer ?
#
loop_
_entity_poly.entity_id
_entity_poly.type
_entity_poly.pdbx_seq_one_letter_code
_entity_poly.pdbx_strand_id
1 'polypeptide(L)'
;MRSKPEQIQAILSNRPGHWARSLLAPGAQMADVQYTDFISVTPDEVVAHVLTHGFDPRGVWTPNDPPGQRDDKHALEPKGAQWITSFTERGSRFDEHTFDRYEDAVRYLVLRLVRSAWTLLNHAYWHRHHPELKRLPEFGTPWPSGS
;
A
#
# COMPACT_ATOMS: atom_id res chain seq x y z
N MET A 1 -13.01 -10.22 -13.18
CA MET A 1 -12.40 -9.15 -12.34
C MET A 1 -13.43 -8.72 -11.30
N ARG A 2 -13.02 -8.47 -10.05
CA ARG A 2 -13.93 -8.07 -8.95
C ARG A 2 -14.43 -6.63 -9.11
N SER A 3 -15.45 -6.25 -8.35
CA SER A 3 -16.04 -4.90 -8.42
C SER A 3 -15.04 -3.82 -7.97
N LYS A 4 -15.20 -2.58 -8.48
CA LYS A 4 -14.32 -1.45 -8.09
C LYS A 4 -14.31 -1.21 -6.57
N PRO A 5 -15.45 -1.22 -5.85
CA PRO A 5 -15.44 -1.06 -4.40
C PRO A 5 -14.63 -2.15 -3.67
N GLU A 6 -14.73 -3.41 -4.09
CA GLU A 6 -13.94 -4.50 -3.51
C GLU A 6 -12.43 -4.31 -3.74
N GLN A 7 -12.04 -3.86 -4.94
CA GLN A 7 -10.63 -3.56 -5.25
C GLN A 7 -10.10 -2.41 -4.39
N ILE A 8 -10.87 -1.32 -4.25
CA ILE A 8 -10.53 -0.18 -3.41
C ILE A 8 -10.38 -0.63 -1.96
N GLN A 9 -11.32 -1.43 -1.44
CA GLN A 9 -11.24 -1.95 -0.08
C GLN A 9 -9.98 -2.81 0.14
N ALA A 10 -9.62 -3.63 -0.83
CA ALA A 10 -8.42 -4.46 -0.76
C ALA A 10 -7.15 -3.60 -0.64
N ILE A 11 -7.05 -2.52 -1.41
CA ILE A 11 -5.95 -1.55 -1.33
C ILE A 11 -5.93 -0.87 0.04
N LEU A 12 -7.08 -0.37 0.50
CA LEU A 12 -7.18 0.41 1.74
C LEU A 12 -6.98 -0.43 3.00
N SER A 13 -7.23 -1.74 2.96
CA SER A 13 -7.10 -2.64 4.12
C SER A 13 -5.65 -2.95 4.54
N ASN A 14 -4.64 -2.52 3.78
CA ASN A 14 -3.24 -2.91 3.92
C ASN A 14 -3.00 -4.44 3.92
N ARG A 15 -3.95 -5.24 3.39
CA ARG A 15 -3.83 -6.70 3.22
C ARG A 15 -4.19 -7.19 1.82
N PRO A 16 -3.73 -6.54 0.74
CA PRO A 16 -4.12 -6.91 -0.63
C PRO A 16 -3.71 -8.34 -0.99
N GLY A 17 -2.59 -8.85 -0.46
CA GLY A 17 -2.14 -10.21 -0.71
C GLY A 17 -3.07 -11.31 -0.17
N HIS A 18 -3.72 -11.10 0.98
CA HIS A 18 -4.68 -12.06 1.52
C HIS A 18 -5.93 -12.11 0.65
N TRP A 19 -6.43 -10.93 0.25
CA TRP A 19 -7.55 -10.82 -0.68
C TRP A 19 -7.24 -11.45 -2.04
N ALA A 20 -6.08 -11.17 -2.65
CA ALA A 20 -5.73 -11.75 -3.94
C ALA A 20 -5.63 -13.28 -3.89
N ARG A 21 -5.06 -13.86 -2.82
CA ARG A 21 -4.99 -15.31 -2.64
C ARG A 21 -6.35 -15.99 -2.56
N SER A 22 -7.36 -15.33 -1.97
CA SER A 22 -8.71 -15.90 -1.91
C SER A 22 -9.44 -15.89 -3.26
N LEU A 23 -8.88 -15.22 -4.27
CA LEU A 23 -9.43 -15.14 -5.62
C LEU A 23 -8.79 -16.11 -6.62
N LEU A 24 -7.70 -16.78 -6.22
CA LEU A 24 -7.01 -17.71 -7.10
C LEU A 24 -7.87 -18.94 -7.39
N ALA A 25 -7.83 -19.39 -8.65
CA ALA A 25 -8.41 -20.68 -9.02
C ALA A 25 -7.68 -21.83 -8.30
N PRO A 26 -8.34 -22.99 -8.08
CA PRO A 26 -7.68 -24.16 -7.51
C PRO A 26 -6.38 -24.51 -8.28
N GLY A 27 -5.27 -24.64 -7.55
CA GLY A 27 -3.95 -24.93 -8.11
C GLY A 27 -3.18 -23.73 -8.67
N ALA A 28 -3.80 -22.55 -8.82
CA ALA A 28 -3.10 -21.34 -9.23
C ALA A 28 -2.23 -20.78 -8.08
N GLN A 29 -1.13 -20.10 -8.42
CA GLN A 29 -0.21 -19.50 -7.45
C GLN A 29 -0.08 -18.00 -7.66
N MET A 30 0.20 -17.27 -6.58
CA MET A 30 0.47 -15.81 -6.65
C MET A 30 1.66 -15.46 -7.55
N ALA A 31 2.55 -16.40 -7.84
CA ALA A 31 3.69 -16.15 -8.71
C ALA A 31 3.36 -16.22 -10.21
N ASP A 32 2.14 -16.62 -10.59
CA ASP A 32 1.67 -16.72 -11.98
C ASP A 32 0.73 -15.57 -12.39
N VAL A 33 0.54 -14.59 -11.49
CA VAL A 33 -0.40 -13.48 -11.64
C VAL A 33 0.25 -12.18 -11.20
N GLN A 34 -0.13 -11.09 -11.81
CA GLN A 34 0.37 -9.74 -11.55
C GLN A 34 -0.72 -8.83 -10.99
N TYR A 35 -0.33 -7.68 -10.45
CA TYR A 35 -1.21 -6.67 -9.86
C TYR A 35 -2.41 -6.33 -10.76
N THR A 36 -2.19 -6.16 -12.06
CA THR A 36 -3.22 -5.78 -13.04
C THR A 36 -4.26 -6.88 -13.27
N ASP A 37 -4.00 -8.12 -12.87
CA ASP A 37 -4.99 -9.20 -12.94
C ASP A 37 -6.07 -9.02 -11.85
N PHE A 38 -5.75 -8.28 -10.79
CA PHE A 38 -6.63 -8.05 -9.65
C PHE A 38 -7.18 -6.62 -9.59
N ILE A 39 -6.34 -5.63 -9.89
CA ILE A 39 -6.63 -4.22 -9.67
C ILE A 39 -6.61 -3.46 -11.01
N SER A 40 -7.72 -2.78 -11.29
CA SER A 40 -7.90 -1.87 -12.42
C SER A 40 -8.32 -0.46 -12.00
N VAL A 41 -8.63 -0.23 -10.72
CA VAL A 41 -8.89 1.11 -10.20
C VAL A 41 -7.62 1.96 -10.18
N THR A 42 -7.78 3.23 -10.51
CA THR A 42 -6.72 4.24 -10.50
C THR A 42 -6.54 4.83 -9.10
N PRO A 43 -5.36 5.43 -8.79
CA PRO A 43 -5.17 6.17 -7.54
C PRO A 43 -6.23 7.26 -7.33
N ASP A 44 -6.64 7.98 -8.38
CA ASP A 44 -7.65 9.04 -8.28
C ASP A 44 -9.03 8.49 -7.90
N GLU A 45 -9.41 7.31 -8.38
CA GLU A 45 -10.64 6.64 -7.96
C GLU A 45 -10.59 6.23 -6.48
N VAL A 46 -9.43 5.79 -5.99
CA VAL A 46 -9.22 5.47 -4.57
C VAL A 46 -9.29 6.75 -3.72
N VAL A 47 -8.66 7.84 -4.17
CA VAL A 47 -8.74 9.16 -3.50
C VAL A 47 -10.18 9.65 -3.42
N ALA A 48 -10.90 9.65 -4.54
CA ALA A 48 -12.31 10.07 -4.58
C ALA A 48 -13.18 9.24 -3.63
N HIS A 49 -12.92 7.94 -3.55
CA HIS A 49 -13.59 7.06 -2.61
C HIS A 49 -13.30 7.45 -1.16
N VAL A 50 -12.03 7.65 -0.78
CA VAL A 50 -11.63 8.02 0.58
C VAL A 50 -12.16 9.39 0.99
N LEU A 51 -12.17 10.36 0.09
CA LEU A 51 -12.74 11.69 0.38
C LEU A 51 -14.24 11.63 0.64
N THR A 52 -14.94 10.66 0.05
CA THR A 52 -16.40 10.49 0.21
C THR A 52 -16.75 9.62 1.42
N HIS A 53 -16.00 8.55 1.68
CA HIS A 53 -16.38 7.50 2.64
C HIS A 53 -15.40 7.37 3.82
N GLY A 54 -14.26 8.06 3.79
CA GLY A 54 -13.17 7.88 4.74
C GLY A 54 -12.24 6.72 4.40
N PHE A 55 -11.21 6.53 5.23
CA PHE A 55 -10.29 5.40 5.13
C PHE A 55 -10.86 4.14 5.79
N ASP A 56 -10.39 2.97 5.34
CA ASP A 56 -10.56 1.72 6.07
C ASP A 56 -9.71 1.76 7.36
N PRO A 57 -10.31 1.62 8.55
CA PRO A 57 -9.60 1.66 9.82
C PRO A 57 -8.52 0.58 9.97
N ARG A 58 -8.60 -0.51 9.19
CA ARG A 58 -7.62 -1.61 9.22
C ARG A 58 -6.29 -1.25 8.59
N GLY A 59 -6.25 -0.30 7.65
CA GLY A 59 -5.02 0.08 6.95
C GLY A 59 -4.52 1.48 7.29
N VAL A 60 -5.43 2.41 7.59
CA VAL A 60 -5.09 3.76 8.00
C VAL A 60 -5.84 4.11 9.27
N TRP A 61 -5.06 4.53 10.25
CA TRP A 61 -5.59 5.18 11.42
C TRP A 61 -6.04 6.61 11.12
N THR A 62 -7.24 6.96 11.60
CA THR A 62 -7.80 8.32 11.61
C THR A 62 -8.21 8.69 13.03
N PRO A 63 -8.33 9.99 13.41
CA PRO A 63 -8.53 10.41 14.81
C PRO A 63 -9.68 9.73 15.55
N ASN A 64 -10.65 9.18 14.83
CA ASN A 64 -11.79 8.44 15.38
C ASN A 64 -11.44 7.02 15.88
N ASP A 65 -10.23 6.48 15.60
CA ASP A 65 -9.87 5.07 15.89
C ASP A 65 -8.40 4.83 16.32
N PRO A 66 -7.88 5.44 17.41
CA PRO A 66 -6.46 5.47 17.82
C PRO A 66 -5.67 4.15 17.66
N PRO A 67 -4.38 4.17 17.24
CA PRO A 67 -3.55 2.99 17.19
C PRO A 67 -3.36 2.38 18.58
N GLY A 68 -3.48 1.05 18.67
CA GLY A 68 -2.83 0.35 19.76
C GLY A 68 -1.32 0.57 19.69
N GLN A 69 -0.63 0.55 20.84
CA GLN A 69 0.84 0.77 20.94
C GLN A 69 1.71 -0.19 20.08
N ARG A 70 1.13 -1.17 19.39
CA ARG A 70 1.84 -2.18 18.59
C ARG A 70 1.28 -2.35 17.17
N ASP A 71 0.43 -1.43 16.71
CA ASP A 71 -0.15 -1.53 15.37
C ASP A 71 0.82 -0.97 14.31
N ASP A 72 1.23 -1.85 13.40
CA ASP A 72 2.01 -1.48 12.22
C ASP A 72 1.06 -0.93 11.13
N LYS A 73 0.83 0.39 11.13
CA LYS A 73 -0.18 1.03 10.26
C LYS A 73 0.15 2.46 9.88
N HIS A 74 -0.45 2.93 8.78
CA HIS A 74 -0.39 4.34 8.44
C HIS A 74 -1.30 5.16 9.36
N ALA A 75 -0.94 6.41 9.58
CA ALA A 75 -1.62 7.36 10.43
C ALA A 75 -1.93 8.64 9.66
N LEU A 76 -3.14 9.20 9.87
CA LEU A 76 -3.54 10.52 9.40
C LEU A 76 -4.11 11.33 10.56
N GLU A 77 -3.46 12.43 10.91
CA GLU A 77 -3.77 13.23 12.11
C GLU A 77 -3.90 14.72 11.81
N PRO A 78 -4.82 15.44 12.47
CA PRO A 78 -4.76 16.89 12.50
C PRO A 78 -3.63 17.38 13.43
N LYS A 79 -2.90 18.41 13.02
CA LYS A 79 -1.94 19.16 13.84
C LYS A 79 -2.21 20.67 13.68
N GLY A 80 -3.03 21.21 14.58
CA GLY A 80 -3.52 22.58 14.44
C GLY A 80 -4.35 22.74 13.17
N ALA A 81 -3.92 23.64 12.27
CA ALA A 81 -4.55 23.84 10.96
C ALA A 81 -4.00 22.89 9.86
N GLN A 82 -2.98 22.10 10.17
CA GLN A 82 -2.31 21.21 9.23
C GLN A 82 -2.70 19.75 9.46
N TRP A 83 -2.26 18.88 8.55
CA TRP A 83 -2.45 17.45 8.57
C TRP A 83 -1.11 16.74 8.53
N ILE A 84 -0.96 15.71 9.34
CA ILE A 84 0.22 14.84 9.37
C ILE A 84 -0.13 13.46 8.88
N THR A 85 0.74 12.90 8.06
CA THR A 85 0.77 11.47 7.77
C THR A 85 2.02 10.86 8.37
N SER A 86 1.93 9.66 8.95
CA SER A 86 3.10 8.89 9.39
C SER A 86 2.85 7.39 9.22
N PHE A 87 3.89 6.58 9.43
CA PHE A 87 3.75 5.14 9.66
C PHE A 87 4.10 4.85 11.12
N THR A 88 3.22 4.14 11.81
CA THR A 88 3.48 3.64 13.15
C THR A 88 4.01 2.23 13.06
N GLU A 89 5.09 1.93 13.77
CA GLU A 89 5.61 0.57 13.94
C GLU A 89 6.02 0.40 15.41
N ARG A 90 5.44 -0.61 16.07
CA ARG A 90 5.78 -0.93 17.48
C ARG A 90 5.75 0.28 18.43
N GLY A 91 4.82 1.22 18.19
CA GLY A 91 4.64 2.41 19.02
C GLY A 91 5.57 3.57 18.68
N SER A 92 6.48 3.40 17.73
CA SER A 92 7.32 4.46 17.18
C SER A 92 6.69 5.03 15.89
N ARG A 93 6.99 6.30 15.58
CA ARG A 93 6.53 6.99 14.37
C ARG A 93 7.68 7.20 13.40
N PHE A 94 7.42 6.93 12.13
CA PHE A 94 8.37 7.05 11.04
C PHE A 94 7.72 7.76 9.84
N ASP A 95 8.55 8.23 8.91
CA ASP A 95 8.12 8.85 7.65
C ASP A 95 7.04 9.94 7.85
N GLU A 96 7.28 10.86 8.79
CA GLU A 96 6.33 11.95 9.06
C GLU A 96 6.33 12.97 7.91
N HIS A 97 5.15 13.28 7.38
CA HIS A 97 4.95 14.34 6.40
C HIS A 97 3.81 15.25 6.84
N THR A 98 4.00 16.56 6.69
CA THR A 98 2.99 17.58 7.02
C THR A 98 2.41 18.18 5.74
N PHE A 99 1.11 18.44 5.75
CA PHE A 99 0.34 18.99 4.64
C PHE A 99 -0.58 20.10 5.15
N ASP A 100 -0.75 21.15 4.36
CA ASP A 100 -1.67 22.25 4.71
C ASP A 100 -3.13 21.89 4.46
N ARG A 101 -3.39 20.90 3.60
CA ARG A 101 -4.74 20.48 3.21
C ARG A 101 -4.93 18.99 3.45
N TYR A 102 -6.10 18.64 4.00
CA TYR A 102 -6.52 17.26 4.19
C TYR A 102 -6.43 16.44 2.90
N GLU A 103 -6.88 17.02 1.79
CA GLU A 103 -6.92 16.36 0.49
C GLU A 103 -5.52 15.94 0.00
N ASP A 104 -4.49 16.74 0.29
CA ASP A 104 -3.11 16.44 -0.11
C ASP A 104 -2.53 15.31 0.75
N ALA A 105 -2.84 15.30 2.05
CA ALA A 105 -2.50 14.20 2.94
C ALA A 105 -3.18 12.89 2.54
N VAL A 106 -4.45 12.95 2.11
CA VAL A 106 -5.20 11.79 1.57
C VAL A 106 -4.54 11.27 0.30
N ARG A 107 -4.25 12.14 -0.67
CA ARG A 107 -3.55 11.76 -1.91
C ARG A 107 -2.22 11.08 -1.61
N TYR A 108 -1.45 11.63 -0.69
CA TYR A 108 -0.17 11.07 -0.28
C TYR A 108 -0.30 9.65 0.28
N LEU A 109 -1.21 9.44 1.24
CA LEU A 109 -1.44 8.13 1.85
C LEU A 109 -2.00 7.12 0.85
N VAL A 110 -2.96 7.52 0.01
CA VAL A 110 -3.49 6.64 -1.03
C VAL A 110 -2.39 6.19 -1.98
N LEU A 111 -1.51 7.09 -2.42
CA LEU A 111 -0.37 6.71 -3.27
C LEU A 111 0.57 5.72 -2.57
N ARG A 112 0.83 5.88 -1.27
CA ARG A 112 1.62 4.90 -0.51
C ARG A 112 0.92 3.53 -0.45
N LEU A 113 -0.36 3.48 -0.14
CA LEU A 113 -1.13 2.22 -0.09
C LEU A 113 -1.21 1.53 -1.45
N VAL A 114 -1.42 2.28 -2.53
CA VAL A 114 -1.43 1.75 -3.90
C VAL A 114 -0.05 1.18 -4.26
N ARG A 115 1.04 1.88 -3.94
CA ARG A 115 2.41 1.37 -4.15
C ARG A 115 2.68 0.11 -3.34
N SER A 116 2.27 0.07 -2.07
CA SER A 116 2.37 -1.13 -1.23
C SER A 116 1.60 -2.30 -1.84
N ALA A 117 0.37 -2.07 -2.32
CA ALA A 117 -0.41 -3.10 -2.99
C ALA A 117 0.24 -3.59 -4.29
N TRP A 118 0.77 -2.69 -5.11
CA TRP A 118 1.51 -3.01 -6.32
C TRP A 118 2.72 -3.90 -6.03
N THR A 119 3.54 -3.53 -5.05
CA THR A 119 4.69 -4.31 -4.61
C THR A 119 4.27 -5.67 -4.07
N LEU A 120 3.33 -5.72 -3.12
CA LEU A 120 2.91 -6.96 -2.45
C LEU A 120 2.29 -7.96 -3.40
N LEU A 121 1.48 -7.50 -4.37
CA LEU A 121 0.80 -8.37 -5.32
C LEU A 121 1.75 -8.88 -6.41
N ASN A 122 2.74 -8.09 -6.82
CA ASN A 122 3.70 -8.53 -7.83
C ASN A 122 4.93 -9.24 -7.28
N HIS A 123 5.19 -9.17 -5.96
CA HIS A 123 6.43 -9.67 -5.36
C HIS A 123 6.74 -11.12 -5.77
N ALA A 124 5.76 -12.03 -5.71
CA ALA A 124 5.95 -13.43 -6.08
C ALA A 124 6.17 -13.60 -7.59
N TYR A 125 5.46 -12.83 -8.41
CA TYR A 125 5.58 -12.82 -9.87
C TYR A 125 6.97 -12.36 -10.30
N TRP A 126 7.44 -11.21 -9.80
CA TRP A 126 8.78 -10.70 -10.10
C TRP A 126 9.86 -11.71 -9.73
N HIS A 127 9.75 -12.36 -8.57
CA HIS A 127 10.72 -13.35 -8.14
C HIS A 127 10.81 -14.60 -9.02
N ARG A 128 9.76 -14.91 -9.79
CA ARG A 128 9.70 -16.05 -10.73
C ARG A 128 10.09 -15.62 -12.15
N HIS A 129 9.56 -14.50 -12.61
CA HIS A 129 9.66 -14.06 -14.01
C HIS A 129 10.80 -13.09 -14.27
N HIS A 130 11.34 -12.47 -13.22
CA HIS A 130 12.44 -11.50 -13.26
C HIS A 130 13.57 -11.86 -12.26
N PRO A 131 14.15 -13.07 -12.34
CA PRO A 131 15.21 -13.49 -11.42
C PRO A 131 16.47 -12.60 -11.46
N GLU A 132 16.67 -11.84 -12.53
CA GLU A 132 17.71 -10.83 -12.66
C GLU A 132 17.61 -9.73 -11.60
N LEU A 133 16.41 -9.37 -11.14
CA LEU A 133 16.19 -8.38 -10.08
C LEU A 133 16.66 -8.86 -8.71
N LYS A 134 16.88 -10.18 -8.52
CA LYS A 134 17.43 -10.76 -7.29
C LYS A 134 18.95 -10.77 -7.24
N ARG A 135 19.64 -10.52 -8.36
CA ARG A 135 21.10 -10.54 -8.37
C ARG A 135 21.63 -9.29 -7.68
N LEU A 136 21.74 -9.37 -6.36
CA LEU A 136 22.69 -8.54 -5.64
C LEU A 136 24.07 -8.80 -6.25
N PRO A 137 24.90 -7.76 -6.45
CA PRO A 137 26.30 -7.98 -6.80
C PRO A 137 26.91 -8.93 -5.76
N GLU A 138 27.78 -9.84 -6.19
CA GLU A 138 28.53 -10.65 -5.24
C GLU A 138 29.31 -9.72 -4.30
N PHE A 139 29.49 -10.15 -3.05
CA PHE A 139 30.21 -9.35 -2.06
C PHE A 139 31.60 -8.97 -2.59
N GLY A 140 31.87 -7.67 -2.71
CA GLY A 140 33.10 -7.14 -3.32
C GLY A 140 32.98 -6.71 -4.79
N THR A 141 31.83 -6.89 -5.42
CA THR A 141 31.57 -6.38 -6.78
C THR A 141 31.02 -4.95 -6.71
N PRO A 142 31.56 -3.99 -7.48
CA PRO A 142 31.00 -2.64 -7.55
C PRO A 142 29.54 -2.68 -8.01
N TRP A 143 28.70 -1.81 -7.45
CA TRP A 143 27.35 -1.62 -7.97
C TRP A 143 27.43 -1.23 -9.46
N PRO A 144 26.61 -1.82 -10.34
CA PRO A 144 26.59 -1.42 -11.74
C PRO A 144 26.18 0.04 -11.83
N SER A 145 27.11 0.89 -12.27
CA SER A 145 26.83 2.28 -12.63
C SER A 145 26.00 2.27 -13.91
N GLY A 146 24.73 2.67 -13.81
CA GLY A 146 23.83 2.76 -14.96
C GLY A 146 24.45 3.57 -16.10
N SER A 147 24.18 3.13 -17.33
CA SER A 147 24.43 3.90 -18.56
C SER A 147 23.13 4.56 -19.01
#